data_AF-A0A7V6SRP2-F1
#
_entry.id   AF-A0A7V6SRP2-F1
#
_cell.length_a   1.000
_cell.length_b   1.000
_cell.length_c   1.000
_cell.angle_alpha   90.00
_cell.angle_beta   90.00
_cell.angle_gamma   90.00
#
_symmetry.space_group_name_H-M   'P 1'
#
loop_
_entity.id
_entity.type
_entity.pdbx_description
1 polymer ?
#
loop_
_entity_poly.entity_id
_entity_poly.type
_entity_poly.pdbx_seq_one_letter_code
_entity_poly.pdbx_strand_id
1 'polypeptide(L)'
;IESLFEKTRSKGYGAATLEVLSIIAYEQPITRAQIDHLRGVSSDYSLRLLQDRGLIETRGTLDVLGSPRLFRTTEKFLRDFSLASLDELPAVER
;
A
#
# COMPACT_ATOMS: atom_id res chain seq x y z
N ILE A 1 7.88 -2.61 11.94
CA ILE A 1 6.87 -1.96 11.04
C ILE A 1 6.20 -0.74 11.69
N GLU A 2 5.81 -0.80 12.98
CA GLU A 2 5.01 0.25 13.64
C GLU A 2 5.58 1.68 13.51
N SER A 3 6.88 1.89 13.76
CA SER A 3 7.45 3.25 13.84
C SER A 3 7.32 4.10 12.56
N LEU A 4 7.36 3.48 11.36
CA LEU A 4 7.28 4.20 10.09
C LEU A 4 5.86 4.73 9.82
N PHE A 5 4.84 3.92 10.15
CA PHE A 5 3.43 4.24 9.91
C PHE A 5 2.74 4.90 11.11
N GLU A 6 3.38 4.92 12.27
CA GLU A 6 2.88 5.59 13.47
C GLU A 6 2.90 7.12 13.32
N LYS A 7 3.94 7.68 12.70
CA LYS A 7 4.00 9.11 12.36
C LYS A 7 2.87 9.52 11.42
N THR A 8 2.36 8.63 10.57
CA THR A 8 1.26 8.92 9.63
C THR A 8 -0.13 8.73 10.19
N ARG A 9 -0.32 8.07 11.35
CA ARG A 9 -1.58 8.18 12.12
C ARG A 9 -1.93 9.63 12.42
N SER A 10 -0.92 10.48 12.66
CA SER A 10 -1.11 11.93 12.88
C SER A 10 -1.62 12.68 11.64
N LYS A 11 -1.42 12.14 10.42
CA LYS A 11 -1.96 12.68 9.16
C LYS A 11 -3.43 12.26 8.91
N GLY A 12 -4.09 11.63 9.88
CA GLY A 12 -5.51 11.28 9.84
C GLY A 12 -5.83 9.99 9.07
N TYR A 13 -4.86 9.14 8.78
CA TYR A 13 -5.12 7.83 8.19
C TYR A 13 -5.57 6.84 9.27
N GLY A 14 -6.74 6.23 9.07
CA GLY A 14 -7.23 5.14 9.93
C GLY A 14 -6.35 3.89 9.82
N ALA A 15 -6.36 3.06 10.87
CA ALA A 15 -5.53 1.86 10.95
C ALA A 15 -5.68 0.92 9.74
N ALA A 16 -6.91 0.68 9.28
CA ALA A 16 -7.18 -0.16 8.10
C ALA A 16 -6.54 0.37 6.81
N THR A 17 -6.48 1.70 6.63
CA THR A 17 -5.84 2.30 5.45
C THR A 17 -4.32 2.20 5.52
N LEU A 18 -3.74 2.38 6.71
CA LEU A 18 -2.31 2.20 6.91
C LEU A 18 -1.88 0.74 6.75
N GLU A 19 -2.72 -0.20 7.17
CA GLU A 19 -2.53 -1.63 6.94
C GLU A 19 -2.48 -1.95 5.43
N VAL A 20 -3.46 -1.48 4.65
CA VAL A 20 -3.46 -1.65 3.18
C VAL A 20 -2.23 -1.02 2.53
N LEU A 21 -1.86 0.19 2.95
CA LEU A 21 -0.66 0.86 2.43
C LEU A 21 0.61 0.06 2.73
N SER A 22 0.70 -0.51 3.94
CA SER A 22 1.83 -1.34 4.36
C SER A 22 1.93 -2.60 3.49
N ILE A 23 0.82 -3.31 3.29
CA ILE A 23 0.77 -4.49 2.41
C ILE A 23 1.28 -4.14 1.01
N ILE A 24 0.80 -3.03 0.42
CA ILE A 24 1.26 -2.61 -0.91
C ILE A 24 2.75 -2.29 -0.91
N ALA A 25 3.27 -1.59 0.11
CA ALA A 25 4.68 -1.22 0.15
C ALA A 25 5.62 -2.44 0.16
N TYR A 26 5.25 -3.51 0.86
CA TYR A 26 6.08 -4.72 0.99
C TYR A 26 5.83 -5.78 -0.08
N GLU A 27 4.60 -5.89 -0.61
CA GLU A 27 4.21 -6.99 -1.52
C GLU A 27 4.01 -6.53 -2.96
N GLN A 28 4.25 -5.24 -3.28
CA GLN A 28 4.14 -4.74 -4.64
C GLN A 28 5.07 -5.48 -5.64
N PRO A 29 4.62 -5.67 -6.90
CA PRO A 29 3.29 -5.30 -7.42
C PRO A 29 2.20 -6.30 -6.98
N ILE A 30 1.08 -5.79 -6.46
CA ILE A 30 0.01 -6.63 -5.87
C ILE A 30 -1.39 -6.25 -6.36
N THR A 31 -2.29 -7.21 -6.49
CA THR A 31 -3.70 -6.97 -6.87
C THR A 31 -4.61 -6.71 -5.66
N ARG A 32 -5.77 -6.07 -5.89
CA ARG A 32 -6.81 -5.94 -4.85
C ARG A 32 -7.18 -7.28 -4.22
N ALA A 33 -7.37 -8.32 -5.04
CA ALA A 33 -7.78 -9.63 -4.54
C ALA A 33 -6.76 -10.24 -3.57
N GLN A 34 -5.46 -10.07 -3.85
CA GLN A 34 -4.40 -10.51 -2.95
C GLN A 34 -4.38 -9.70 -1.65
N ILE A 35 -4.57 -8.38 -1.73
CA ILE A 35 -4.67 -7.51 -0.54
C ILE A 35 -5.86 -7.94 0.34
N ASP A 36 -7.04 -8.13 -0.27
CA ASP A 36 -8.25 -8.56 0.43
C ASP A 36 -8.06 -9.93 1.08
N HIS A 37 -7.35 -10.84 0.41
CA HIS A 37 -7.01 -12.15 0.95
C HIS A 37 -6.10 -12.06 2.17
N LEU A 38 -5.04 -11.24 2.12
CA LEU A 38 -4.12 -11.03 3.25
C LEU A 38 -4.81 -10.39 4.45
N ARG A 39 -5.76 -9.46 4.22
CA ARG A 39 -6.51 -8.77 5.27
C ARG A 39 -7.72 -9.54 5.79
N GLY A 40 -8.22 -10.51 5.03
CA GLY A 40 -9.47 -11.20 5.29
C GLY A 40 -10.74 -10.35 5.12
N VAL A 41 -10.63 -9.10 4.64
CA VAL A 41 -11.74 -8.16 4.44
C VAL A 41 -11.50 -7.26 3.22
N SER A 42 -12.57 -6.65 2.69
CA SER A 42 -12.48 -5.74 1.53
C SER A 42 -11.62 -4.51 1.80
N SER A 43 -10.84 -4.13 0.79
CA SER A 43 -9.89 -3.00 0.82
C SER A 43 -10.27 -1.86 -0.15
N ASP A 44 -11.47 -1.90 -0.75
CA ASP A 44 -11.89 -0.96 -1.82
C ASP A 44 -11.80 0.52 -1.38
N TYR A 45 -12.31 0.83 -0.20
CA TYR A 45 -12.26 2.20 0.35
C TYR A 45 -10.83 2.68 0.57
N SER A 46 -9.99 1.85 1.20
CA SER A 46 -8.60 2.19 1.48
C SER A 46 -7.77 2.35 0.21
N LEU A 47 -7.96 1.48 -0.79
CA LEU A 47 -7.33 1.60 -2.11
C LEU A 47 -7.71 2.92 -2.78
N ARG A 48 -9.01 3.24 -2.84
CA ARG A 48 -9.48 4.50 -3.41
C ARG A 48 -8.87 5.70 -2.69
N LEU A 49 -8.94 5.72 -1.35
CA LEU A 49 -8.39 6.81 -0.55
C LEU A 49 -6.87 6.98 -0.77
N LEU A 50 -6.11 5.89 -0.83
CA LEU A 50 -4.66 5.96 -1.06
C LEU A 50 -4.31 6.45 -2.47
N GLN A 51 -5.10 6.06 -3.47
CA GLN A 51 -4.97 6.56 -4.85
C GLN A 51 -5.31 8.05 -4.94
N ASP A 52 -6.42 8.48 -4.33
CA ASP A 52 -6.85 9.89 -4.29
C ASP A 52 -5.80 10.78 -3.60
N ARG A 53 -5.08 10.22 -2.61
CA ARG A 53 -3.96 10.88 -1.92
C ARG A 53 -2.63 10.77 -2.66
N GLY A 54 -2.59 10.06 -3.77
CA GLY A 54 -1.41 9.83 -4.60
C GLY A 54 -0.31 9.03 -3.93
N LEU A 55 -0.62 8.25 -2.88
CA LEU A 55 0.36 7.41 -2.18
C LEU A 55 0.59 6.07 -2.90
N ILE A 56 -0.41 5.61 -3.64
CA ILE A 56 -0.31 4.42 -4.49
C ILE A 56 -0.82 4.75 -5.90
N GLU A 57 -0.42 3.93 -6.87
CA GLU A 57 -0.90 4.00 -8.24
C GLU A 57 -1.09 2.60 -8.83
N THR A 58 -1.79 2.52 -9.96
CA THR A 58 -1.87 1.29 -10.74
C THR A 58 -0.74 1.24 -11.76
N ARG A 59 0.02 0.14 -11.82
CA ARG A 59 1.04 -0.09 -12.85
C ARG A 59 0.82 -1.45 -13.53
N GLY A 60 0.04 -1.43 -14.60
CA GLY A 60 -0.25 -2.61 -15.41
C GLY A 60 -1.33 -3.52 -14.80
N THR A 61 -1.45 -4.70 -15.39
CA THR A 61 -2.43 -5.73 -15.03
C THR A 61 -1.75 -7.10 -15.05
N LEU A 62 -2.24 -8.05 -14.25
CA LEU A 62 -1.80 -9.44 -14.40
C LEU A 62 -2.32 -10.01 -15.72
N ASP A 63 -1.48 -10.83 -16.38
CA ASP A 63 -1.84 -11.55 -17.60
C ASP A 63 -2.60 -12.84 -17.26
N VAL A 64 -3.79 -12.67 -16.70
CA VAL A 64 -4.73 -13.73 -16.31
C VAL A 64 -6.16 -13.30 -16.63
N LEU A 65 -7.11 -14.22 -16.55
CA LEU A 65 -8.52 -13.93 -16.81
C LEU A 65 -9.03 -12.78 -15.90
N GLY A 66 -9.64 -11.78 -16.51
CA GLY A 66 -10.13 -10.58 -15.84
C GLY A 66 -9.08 -9.48 -15.62
N SER A 67 -7.82 -9.72 -16.01
CA SER A 67 -6.71 -8.75 -16.05
C SER A 67 -6.70 -7.76 -14.87
N PRO A 68 -6.61 -8.25 -13.62
CA PRO A 68 -6.73 -7.39 -12.45
C PRO A 68 -5.59 -6.38 -12.40
N ARG A 69 -5.93 -5.15 -11.98
CA ARG A 69 -4.99 -4.05 -11.78
C ARG A 69 -3.94 -4.39 -10.72
N LEU A 70 -2.68 -4.06 -11.01
CA LEU A 70 -1.57 -4.15 -10.07
C LEU A 70 -1.30 -2.79 -9.40
N PHE A 71 -1.19 -2.79 -8.09
CA PHE A 71 -0.94 -1.62 -7.27
C PHE A 71 0.51 -1.58 -6.79
N ARG A 72 1.03 -0.36 -6.67
CA ARG A 72 2.36 -0.05 -6.12
C ARG A 72 2.36 1.30 -5.42
N THR A 73 3.34 1.55 -4.55
CA THR A 73 3.61 2.87 -3.95
C THR A 73 4.20 3.84 -4.97
N THR A 74 4.01 5.14 -4.73
CA THR A 74 4.54 6.21 -5.59
C THR A 74 5.78 6.88 -5.01
N GLU A 75 6.42 7.75 -5.79
CA GLU A 75 7.44 8.67 -5.29
C GLU A 75 6.93 9.60 -4.19
N LYS A 76 5.62 9.92 -4.20
CA LYS A 76 5.01 10.72 -3.13
C LYS A 76 5.04 9.94 -1.81
N PHE A 77 4.80 8.63 -1.84
CA PHE A 77 4.94 7.79 -0.65
C PHE A 77 6.35 7.90 -0.08
N LEU A 78 7.41 7.71 -0.89
CA LEU A 78 8.79 7.84 -0.40
C LEU A 78 9.04 9.21 0.27
N ARG A 79 8.62 10.30 -0.37
CA ARG A 79 8.74 11.65 0.21
C ARG A 79 7.93 11.84 1.51
N ASP A 80 6.69 11.37 1.55
CA ASP A 80 5.79 11.52 2.71
C ASP A 80 6.28 10.75 3.94
N PHE A 81 7.08 9.71 3.71
CA PHE A 81 7.65 8.81 4.72
C PHE A 81 9.15 9.02 4.91
N SER A 82 9.75 10.03 4.27
CA SER A 82 11.17 10.37 4.36
C SER A 82 12.11 9.21 4.03
N LEU A 83 11.76 8.45 2.99
CA LEU A 83 12.55 7.34 2.46
C LEU A 83 13.24 7.76 1.15
N ALA A 84 14.48 7.34 0.95
CA ALA A 84 15.19 7.50 -0.32
C ALA A 84 14.83 6.39 -1.32
N SER A 85 14.59 5.17 -0.83
CA SER A 85 14.12 4.04 -1.63
C SER A 85 13.24 3.09 -0.81
N LEU A 86 12.65 2.09 -1.47
CA LEU A 86 11.89 1.04 -0.80
C LEU A 86 12.77 0.10 0.04
N ASP A 87 14.07 0.08 -0.21
CA ASP A 87 15.03 -0.75 0.56
C ASP A 87 15.23 -0.25 1.99
N GLU A 88 14.84 1.01 2.27
CA GLU A 88 14.83 1.60 3.60
C GLU A 88 13.58 1.23 4.41
N LEU A 89 12.64 0.47 3.82
CA LEU A 89 11.50 -0.04 4.56
C LEU A 89 11.99 -0.99 5.66
N PRO A 90 11.48 -0.86 6.90
CA PRO A 90 11.83 -1.77 7.98
C PRO A 90 11.57 -3.22 7.60
N ALA A 91 12.46 -4.13 8.02
CA ALA A 91 12.21 -5.55 7.84
C ALA A 91 10.86 -5.95 8.49
N VAL A 92 10.11 -6.77 7.76
CA VAL A 92 8.88 -7.39 8.27
C VAL A 92 9.30 -8.62 9.05
N GLU A 93 9.18 -8.58 10.38
CA GLU A 93 9.24 -9.80 11.20
C GLU A 93 8.01 -10.63 10.83
N ARG A 94 8.24 -11.83 10.29
CA ARG A 94 7.20 -12.79 9.91
C ARG A 94 7.03 -13.84 11.00
#